data_AF-A0A1J5JRK0-F1
#
_entry.id   AF-A0A1J5JRK0-F1
#
_cell.length_a   1.000
_cell.length_b   1.000
_cell.length_c   1.000
_cell.angle_alpha   90.00
_cell.angle_beta   90.00
_cell.angle_gamma   90.00
#
_symmetry.space_group_name_H-M   'P 1'
#
loop_
_entity.id
_entity.type
_entity.pdbx_description
1 polymer ?
#
loop_
_entity_poly.entity_id
_entity_poly.type
_entity_poly.pdbx_seq_one_letter_code
_entity_poly.pdbx_strand_id
1 'polypeptide(L)'
;MTKNLWILTEERPKRDVIHNILFKFSKDNEIPCFIDTIRILPILNNNNDFSFTYEVVGFKSNKINQIFIKTISGQSSFVDFLIFYQENEPKIEDTPVYGIEETKTDDAESRNTGIFQRASKFVYIDFFYTDIKKVMLYSLQIKQKESQTQTNIFGTKCLLTLGVEIMGKKLDPKNHTPFKTVDELIDFKNSMRRPPKGNVPILINKTNDKIEVSGRLFKSDSLSHDPNIGALSLICASLRKLGWDKKLVITEHGLSQRHIKGNNKFVQIASKLNIEFDGLQRVAPKIKDSYWHYEKEGEKLGTIFIHLVVENFTKGNSLFENHAGCEKGYFITKSGEPIPLEKYQDREKYKNGDKNQIVHIPDLILIDFDKSEIINIEGKKYKFRANGIEELNNFDAIENSYIKPNYPKFKIIRTVVLYGSTEEKIIEIEVGFLLNENGKLVLGIKAPDLFKVAIKNLLDYWNS
;
A
#
# COMPACT_ATOMS: atom_id res chain seq x y z
N MET A 1 -4.66 -21.57 26.30
CA MET A 1 -4.27 -21.88 24.91
C MET A 1 -3.43 -20.72 24.40
N THR A 2 -2.34 -20.99 23.69
CA THR A 2 -1.49 -19.96 23.07
C THR A 2 -2.20 -19.39 21.84
N LYS A 3 -2.18 -18.07 21.68
CA LYS A 3 -2.86 -17.38 20.58
C LYS A 3 -1.95 -17.30 19.36
N ASN A 4 -2.54 -17.24 18.18
CA ASN A 4 -1.82 -16.93 16.94
C ASN A 4 -1.78 -15.40 16.74
N LEU A 5 -0.81 -14.95 15.94
CA LEU A 5 -0.78 -13.60 15.41
C LEU A 5 -1.17 -13.65 13.94
N TRP A 6 -2.26 -12.98 13.58
CA TRP A 6 -2.72 -12.90 12.19
C TRP A 6 -2.41 -11.52 11.64
N ILE A 7 -1.73 -11.48 10.51
CA ILE A 7 -1.36 -10.29 9.77
C ILE A 7 -2.17 -10.31 8.47
N LEU A 8 -3.22 -9.53 8.41
CA LEU A 8 -3.98 -9.35 7.17
C LEU A 8 -3.40 -8.16 6.42
N THR A 9 -3.14 -8.30 5.13
CA THR A 9 -2.54 -7.21 4.34
C THR A 9 -3.10 -7.08 2.94
N GLU A 10 -3.22 -5.84 2.47
CA GLU A 10 -3.52 -5.53 1.06
C GLU A 10 -2.26 -5.54 0.18
N GLU A 11 -1.10 -5.41 0.81
CA GLU A 11 0.23 -5.27 0.21
C GLU A 11 0.96 -6.62 0.11
N ARG A 12 2.11 -6.62 -0.60
CA ARG A 12 3.04 -7.74 -0.51
C ARG A 12 3.75 -7.70 0.86
N PRO A 13 3.75 -8.77 1.66
CA PRO A 13 4.41 -8.74 2.96
C PRO A 13 5.95 -8.70 2.81
N LYS A 14 6.56 -7.55 3.11
CA LYS A 14 8.01 -7.36 3.08
C LYS A 14 8.66 -7.81 4.38
N ARG A 15 9.79 -8.52 4.31
CA ARG A 15 10.50 -9.06 5.50
C ARG A 15 10.74 -8.00 6.57
N ASP A 16 11.27 -6.84 6.20
CA ASP A 16 11.58 -5.75 7.14
C ASP A 16 10.32 -5.11 7.74
N VAL A 17 9.23 -5.04 6.97
CA VAL A 17 7.93 -4.55 7.44
C VAL A 17 7.35 -5.51 8.47
N ILE A 18 7.33 -6.81 8.16
CA ILE A 18 6.88 -7.85 9.07
C ILE A 18 7.74 -7.85 10.34
N HIS A 19 9.06 -7.76 10.22
CA HIS A 19 9.97 -7.62 11.36
C HIS A 19 9.57 -6.44 12.26
N ASN A 20 9.34 -5.25 11.68
CA ASN A 20 8.96 -4.07 12.45
C ASN A 20 7.60 -4.21 13.14
N ILE A 21 6.64 -4.85 12.47
CA ILE A 21 5.32 -5.16 13.05
C ILE A 21 5.47 -6.12 14.25
N LEU A 22 6.24 -7.20 14.09
CA LEU A 22 6.47 -8.19 15.16
C LEU A 22 7.22 -7.60 16.35
N PHE A 23 8.24 -6.78 16.09
CA PHE A 23 8.98 -6.08 17.12
C PHE A 23 8.08 -5.11 17.89
N LYS A 24 7.27 -4.32 17.18
CA LYS A 24 6.28 -3.43 17.81
C LYS A 24 5.27 -4.20 18.64
N PHE A 25 4.65 -5.23 18.09
CA PHE A 25 3.67 -6.05 18.78
C PHE A 25 4.26 -6.61 20.08
N SER A 26 5.47 -7.16 20.01
CA SER A 26 6.15 -7.74 21.17
C SER A 26 6.46 -6.70 22.25
N LYS A 27 6.96 -5.53 21.84
CA LYS A 27 7.27 -4.43 22.76
C LYS A 27 6.02 -3.88 23.45
N ASP A 28 4.97 -3.61 22.70
CA ASP A 28 3.72 -3.03 23.21
C ASP A 28 2.97 -3.96 24.17
N ASN A 29 3.14 -5.28 24.01
CA ASN A 29 2.48 -6.31 24.82
C ASN A 29 3.42 -6.93 25.86
N GLU A 30 4.64 -6.39 26.02
CA GLU A 30 5.67 -6.89 26.94
C GLU A 30 5.94 -8.40 26.76
N ILE A 31 5.95 -8.87 25.52
CA ILE A 31 6.18 -10.27 25.17
C ILE A 31 7.68 -10.50 24.91
N PRO A 32 8.38 -11.30 25.72
CA PRO A 32 9.73 -11.74 25.41
C PRO A 32 9.71 -12.56 24.12
N CYS A 33 10.63 -12.24 23.22
CA CYS A 33 10.77 -12.93 21.94
C CYS A 33 12.21 -12.94 21.45
N PHE A 34 12.50 -13.88 20.55
CA PHE A 34 13.69 -13.86 19.71
C PHE A 34 13.25 -13.64 18.27
N ILE A 35 13.92 -12.70 17.59
CA ILE A 35 13.67 -12.39 16.19
C ILE A 35 14.97 -12.64 15.42
N ASP A 36 14.97 -13.72 14.64
CA ASP A 36 16.05 -14.11 13.74
C ASP A 36 15.73 -13.61 12.31
N THR A 37 16.33 -14.23 11.30
CA THR A 37 15.98 -13.98 9.90
C THR A 37 14.54 -14.38 9.61
N ILE A 38 13.70 -13.38 9.35
CA ILE A 38 12.30 -13.58 8.96
C ILE A 38 12.21 -14.24 7.58
N ARG A 39 11.43 -15.32 7.49
CA ARG A 39 10.99 -15.92 6.22
C ARG A 39 9.47 -16.02 6.19
N ILE A 40 8.91 -15.90 5.00
CA ILE A 40 7.47 -15.93 4.77
C ILE A 40 7.20 -17.10 3.83
N LEU A 41 6.63 -18.17 4.37
CA LEU A 41 6.51 -19.46 3.72
C LEU A 41 5.07 -19.67 3.28
N PRO A 42 4.77 -19.93 2.00
CA PRO A 42 3.43 -20.35 1.61
C PRO A 42 3.11 -21.71 2.24
N ILE A 43 1.95 -21.83 2.87
CA ILE A 43 1.48 -23.09 3.45
C ILE A 43 0.78 -23.91 2.37
N LEU A 44 1.25 -25.13 2.16
CA LEU A 44 0.63 -26.10 1.27
C LEU A 44 -0.30 -27.04 2.05
N ASN A 45 -1.42 -27.42 1.43
CA ASN A 45 -2.31 -28.46 1.95
C ASN A 45 -1.74 -29.87 1.63
N ASN A 46 -2.44 -30.91 2.06
CA ASN A 46 -2.02 -32.31 1.82
C ASN A 46 -1.94 -32.70 0.33
N ASN A 47 -2.56 -31.94 -0.56
CA ASN A 47 -2.51 -32.16 -2.01
C ASN A 47 -1.39 -31.32 -2.68
N ASN A 48 -0.55 -30.64 -1.89
CA ASN A 48 0.44 -29.68 -2.35
C ASN A 48 -0.15 -28.40 -2.98
N ASP A 49 -1.43 -28.10 -2.75
CA ASP A 49 -2.03 -26.85 -3.21
C ASP A 49 -1.80 -25.75 -2.17
N PHE A 50 -1.55 -24.52 -2.64
CA PHE A 50 -1.39 -23.36 -1.79
C PHE A 50 -2.69 -23.02 -1.05
N SER A 51 -2.64 -22.94 0.27
CA SER A 51 -3.79 -22.67 1.13
C SER A 51 -4.23 -21.20 1.19
N PHE A 52 -3.65 -20.33 0.36
CA PHE A 52 -3.83 -18.87 0.42
C PHE A 52 -3.46 -18.25 1.79
N THR A 53 -2.54 -18.92 2.49
CA THR A 53 -2.04 -18.53 3.81
C THR A 53 -0.54 -18.71 3.83
N TYR A 54 0.17 -17.72 4.37
CA TYR A 54 1.61 -17.81 4.61
C TYR A 54 1.89 -17.93 6.10
N GLU A 55 2.93 -18.69 6.46
CA GLU A 55 3.49 -18.73 7.81
C GLU A 55 4.74 -17.85 7.88
N VAL A 56 4.86 -17.07 8.96
CA VAL A 56 6.08 -16.33 9.26
C VAL A 56 6.93 -17.15 10.23
N VAL A 57 8.14 -17.50 9.81
CA VAL A 57 9.15 -18.15 10.65
C VAL A 57 10.31 -17.20 10.92
N GLY A 58 11.13 -17.53 11.92
CA GLY A 58 12.19 -16.65 12.41
C GLY A 58 11.78 -15.75 13.57
N PHE A 59 10.59 -15.97 14.15
CA PHE A 59 10.13 -15.35 15.39
C PHE A 59 9.78 -16.44 16.40
N LYS A 60 10.28 -16.33 17.63
CA LYS A 60 10.02 -17.30 18.71
C LYS A 60 9.52 -16.60 19.96
N SER A 61 8.39 -17.07 20.50
CA SER A 61 7.88 -16.68 21.81
C SER A 61 6.97 -17.77 22.38
N ASN A 62 6.96 -17.96 23.70
CA ASN A 62 6.02 -18.88 24.36
C ASN A 62 4.58 -18.32 24.45
N LYS A 63 4.36 -17.07 24.04
CA LYS A 63 3.05 -16.42 24.07
C LYS A 63 2.33 -16.48 22.72
N ILE A 64 3.08 -16.55 21.63
CA ILE A 64 2.56 -16.60 20.26
C ILE A 64 2.81 -18.00 19.72
N ASN A 65 1.75 -18.70 19.33
CA ASN A 65 1.86 -20.03 18.76
C ASN A 65 2.42 -19.98 17.34
N GLN A 66 1.66 -19.41 16.41
CA GLN A 66 2.07 -19.21 15.02
C GLN A 66 1.75 -17.81 14.55
N ILE A 67 2.43 -17.38 13.49
CA ILE A 67 2.21 -16.09 12.84
C ILE A 67 1.78 -16.37 11.40
N PHE A 68 0.58 -15.93 11.06
CA PHE A 68 0.01 -16.14 9.74
C PHE A 68 -0.16 -14.83 8.99
N ILE A 69 0.05 -14.86 7.68
CA ILE A 69 -0.28 -13.76 6.77
C ILE A 69 -1.35 -14.22 5.78
N LYS A 70 -2.38 -13.39 5.58
CA LYS A 70 -3.37 -13.57 4.51
C LYS A 70 -3.61 -12.28 3.75
N THR A 71 -3.79 -12.41 2.45
CA THR A 71 -4.10 -11.27 1.58
C THR A 71 -5.57 -10.91 1.69
N ILE A 72 -5.83 -9.62 1.88
CA ILE A 72 -7.16 -9.02 1.94
C ILE A 72 -7.25 -7.86 0.96
N SER A 73 -8.46 -7.36 0.75
CA SER A 73 -8.70 -6.15 -0.02
C SER A 73 -9.69 -5.24 0.70
N GLY A 74 -9.43 -3.94 0.63
CA GLY A 74 -10.27 -2.92 1.22
C GLY A 74 -11.56 -2.70 0.43
N GLN A 75 -12.64 -2.30 1.11
CA GLN A 75 -13.86 -1.86 0.40
C GLN A 75 -13.86 -0.37 0.02
N SER A 76 -12.94 0.43 0.59
CA SER A 76 -12.80 1.88 0.33
C SER A 76 -11.40 2.37 0.76
N SER A 77 -11.30 3.42 1.59
CA SER A 77 -10.03 3.92 2.14
C SER A 77 -9.51 2.96 3.23
N PHE A 78 -8.66 2.01 2.86
CA PHE A 78 -8.19 0.93 3.70
C PHE A 78 -6.71 1.10 4.11
N VAL A 79 -6.32 0.65 5.31
CA VAL A 79 -4.93 0.67 5.80
C VAL A 79 -4.20 -0.60 5.37
N ASP A 80 -2.92 -0.52 5.06
CA ASP A 80 -2.22 -1.64 4.39
C ASP A 80 -2.12 -2.94 5.22
N PHE A 81 -2.17 -2.87 6.56
CA PHE A 81 -2.16 -4.03 7.45
C PHE A 81 -3.17 -3.92 8.61
N LEU A 82 -3.78 -5.06 8.94
CA LEU A 82 -4.53 -5.29 10.17
C LEU A 82 -3.90 -6.44 10.95
N ILE A 83 -3.70 -6.25 12.25
CA ILE A 83 -3.03 -7.24 13.11
C ILE A 83 -4.00 -7.75 14.17
N PHE A 84 -4.20 -9.07 14.25
CA PHE A 84 -5.07 -9.71 15.23
C PHE A 84 -4.27 -10.67 16.10
N TYR A 85 -4.63 -10.74 17.39
CA TYR A 85 -4.00 -11.65 18.35
C TYR A 85 -5.06 -12.56 18.98
N GLN A 86 -5.28 -13.70 18.33
CA GLN A 86 -6.38 -14.61 18.59
C GLN A 86 -6.07 -16.02 18.09
N GLU A 87 -6.84 -17.00 18.53
CA GLU A 87 -6.64 -18.40 18.16
C GLU A 87 -7.05 -18.67 16.70
N ASN A 88 -8.26 -18.28 16.34
CA ASN A 88 -8.86 -18.60 15.04
C ASN A 88 -8.58 -17.53 13.98
N GLU A 89 -8.71 -17.92 12.71
CA GLU A 89 -8.65 -17.00 11.57
C GLU A 89 -9.62 -15.82 11.76
N PRO A 90 -9.18 -14.56 11.52
CA PRO A 90 -10.00 -13.38 11.71
C PRO A 90 -11.29 -13.38 10.88
N LYS A 91 -12.37 -12.93 11.49
CA LYS A 91 -13.64 -12.63 10.83
C LYS A 91 -13.88 -11.13 10.78
N ILE A 92 -14.86 -10.71 9.98
CA ILE A 92 -15.17 -9.29 9.77
C ILE A 92 -15.52 -8.58 11.07
N GLU A 93 -16.22 -9.28 11.96
CA GLU A 93 -16.65 -8.81 13.28
C GLU A 93 -15.51 -8.71 14.31
N ASP A 94 -14.36 -9.33 14.05
CA ASP A 94 -13.23 -9.27 14.96
C ASP A 94 -12.57 -7.88 14.94
N THR A 95 -12.04 -7.46 16.08
CA THR A 95 -11.36 -6.17 16.23
C THR A 95 -9.84 -6.37 16.19
N PRO A 96 -9.11 -5.72 15.25
CA PRO A 96 -7.66 -5.81 15.21
C PRO A 96 -7.03 -5.05 16.37
N VAL A 97 -5.84 -5.48 16.80
CA VAL A 97 -5.01 -4.75 17.78
C VAL A 97 -4.38 -3.52 17.11
N TYR A 98 -3.97 -3.66 15.85
CA TYR A 98 -3.37 -2.58 15.06
C TYR A 98 -4.05 -2.39 13.71
N GLY A 99 -4.19 -1.12 13.32
CA GLY A 99 -4.33 -0.71 11.92
C GLY A 99 -3.09 0.04 11.47
N ILE A 100 -2.37 -0.47 10.48
CA ILE A 100 -1.06 0.04 10.06
C ILE A 100 -1.13 0.45 8.60
N GLU A 101 -0.74 1.68 8.32
CA GLU A 101 -0.49 2.18 6.97
C GLU A 101 1.01 2.20 6.70
N GLU A 102 1.46 1.60 5.61
CA GLU A 102 2.84 1.62 5.17
C GLU A 102 3.11 2.77 4.18
N THR A 103 4.31 3.29 4.20
CA THR A 103 4.80 4.17 3.15
C THR A 103 6.31 4.05 2.98
N LYS A 104 6.78 3.88 1.75
CA LYS A 104 8.21 4.07 1.45
C LYS A 104 8.58 5.54 1.19
N THR A 105 7.58 6.41 0.98
CA THR A 105 7.77 7.78 0.46
C THR A 105 8.32 8.73 1.51
N ASP A 106 9.46 9.36 1.20
CA ASP A 106 10.03 10.46 2.00
C ASP A 106 9.51 11.85 1.54
N ASP A 107 9.66 12.87 2.40
CA ASP A 107 9.41 14.28 2.09
C ASP A 107 10.23 14.80 0.89
N ALA A 108 11.40 14.22 0.64
CA ALA A 108 12.27 14.53 -0.50
C ALA A 108 11.60 14.20 -1.84
N GLU A 109 10.86 13.10 -1.91
CA GLU A 109 10.24 12.63 -3.16
C GLU A 109 8.88 13.26 -3.40
N SER A 110 8.07 13.38 -2.34
CA SER A 110 6.74 13.93 -2.48
C SER A 110 6.18 14.52 -1.19
N ARG A 111 6.27 15.85 -1.09
CA ARG A 111 5.82 16.65 0.05
C ARG A 111 4.38 16.34 0.49
N ASN A 112 3.45 16.20 -0.48
CA ASN A 112 2.03 16.01 -0.20
C ASN A 112 1.65 14.53 -0.11
N THR A 113 2.26 13.67 -0.93
CA THR A 113 1.91 12.24 -1.01
C THR A 113 2.37 11.49 0.24
N GLY A 114 3.54 11.83 0.79
CA GLY A 114 4.14 11.18 1.96
C GLY A 114 3.29 11.19 3.23
N ILE A 115 2.30 12.09 3.34
CA ILE A 115 1.37 12.16 4.49
C ILE A 115 -0.09 12.28 4.04
N PHE A 116 -0.44 13.35 3.32
CA PHE A 116 -1.86 13.67 3.15
C PHE A 116 -2.62 12.62 2.35
N GLN A 117 -2.04 12.06 1.29
CA GLN A 117 -2.73 11.06 0.47
C GLN A 117 -3.13 9.79 1.25
N ARG A 118 -2.43 9.50 2.36
CA ARG A 118 -2.65 8.32 3.20
C ARG A 118 -3.52 8.62 4.43
N ALA A 119 -3.56 9.88 4.86
CA ALA A 119 -4.18 10.29 6.10
C ALA A 119 -5.68 9.98 6.22
N SER A 120 -6.42 9.92 5.10
CA SER A 120 -7.85 9.59 5.14
C SER A 120 -8.12 8.19 5.71
N LYS A 121 -7.18 7.24 5.54
CA LYS A 121 -7.32 5.86 6.02
C LYS A 121 -7.44 5.81 7.55
N PHE A 122 -6.69 6.63 8.29
CA PHE A 122 -6.77 6.71 9.75
C PHE A 122 -8.05 7.36 10.30
N VAL A 123 -8.75 8.13 9.47
CA VAL A 123 -10.06 8.71 9.80
C VAL A 123 -11.19 7.75 9.39
N TYR A 124 -10.98 7.04 8.29
CA TYR A 124 -11.97 6.12 7.72
C TYR A 124 -12.06 4.79 8.48
N ILE A 125 -10.95 4.30 9.05
CA ILE A 125 -10.96 3.09 9.87
C ILE A 125 -11.85 3.22 11.11
N ASP A 126 -12.02 4.43 11.63
CA ASP A 126 -12.83 4.71 12.83
C ASP A 126 -14.34 4.45 12.62
N PHE A 127 -14.81 4.27 11.37
CA PHE A 127 -16.17 3.81 11.08
C PHE A 127 -16.41 2.37 11.50
N PHE A 128 -15.35 1.58 11.57
CA PHE A 128 -15.40 0.13 11.77
C PHE A 128 -14.79 -0.26 13.12
N TYR A 129 -13.72 0.42 13.53
CA TYR A 129 -12.98 0.10 14.75
C TYR A 129 -12.66 1.37 15.53
N THR A 130 -13.16 1.48 16.76
CA THR A 130 -12.96 2.68 17.61
C THR A 130 -11.76 2.60 18.54
N ASP A 131 -11.40 1.38 18.97
CA ASP A 131 -10.41 1.15 20.03
C ASP A 131 -9.22 0.31 19.54
N ILE A 132 -8.55 0.82 18.50
CA ILE A 132 -7.38 0.18 17.92
C ILE A 132 -6.19 1.13 17.91
N LYS A 133 -4.98 0.58 18.01
CA LYS A 133 -3.76 1.37 17.84
C LYS A 133 -3.51 1.61 16.36
N LYS A 134 -3.45 2.88 15.96
CA LYS A 134 -3.21 3.31 14.58
C LYS A 134 -1.75 3.65 14.38
N VAL A 135 -1.13 3.12 13.33
CA VAL A 135 0.31 3.26 13.08
C VAL A 135 0.56 3.71 11.65
N MET A 136 1.38 4.75 11.47
CA MET A 136 1.99 5.10 10.20
C MET A 136 3.42 4.57 10.19
N LEU A 137 3.67 3.55 9.37
CA LEU A 137 4.97 2.90 9.23
C LEU A 137 5.69 3.42 7.98
N TYR A 138 6.82 4.09 8.19
CA TYR A 138 7.71 4.51 7.11
C TYR A 138 8.76 3.41 6.81
N SER A 139 8.60 2.68 5.71
CA SER A 139 9.55 1.67 5.22
C SER A 139 10.55 2.29 4.22
N LEU A 140 11.27 3.33 4.68
CA LEU A 140 12.16 4.12 3.81
C LEU A 140 13.31 3.27 3.25
N GLN A 141 13.45 3.25 1.92
CA GLN A 141 14.59 2.64 1.24
C GLN A 141 15.66 3.67 0.84
N ILE A 142 15.33 4.96 0.95
CA ILE A 142 16.23 6.09 0.70
C ILE A 142 16.54 6.82 2.00
N LYS A 143 17.63 7.59 2.01
CA LYS A 143 18.00 8.42 3.16
C LYS A 143 16.88 9.43 3.45
N GLN A 144 16.36 9.42 4.68
CA GLN A 144 15.41 10.42 5.15
C GLN A 144 16.00 11.82 5.01
N LYS A 145 15.19 12.75 4.51
CA LYS A 145 15.58 14.16 4.44
C LYS A 145 15.82 14.75 5.82
N GLU A 146 16.94 15.44 5.98
CA GLU A 146 17.37 16.01 7.27
C GLU A 146 16.44 17.11 7.78
N SER A 147 15.97 17.99 6.89
CA SER A 147 15.01 19.05 7.20
C SER A 147 13.68 18.80 6.52
N GLN A 148 12.64 18.54 7.33
CA GLN A 148 11.29 18.27 6.86
C GLN A 148 10.57 19.55 6.44
N THR A 149 9.75 19.46 5.40
CA THR A 149 8.91 20.58 4.99
C THR A 149 7.84 20.91 6.03
N GLN A 150 7.35 22.16 6.04
CA GLN A 150 6.21 22.55 6.87
C GLN A 150 4.98 21.67 6.65
N THR A 151 4.77 21.20 5.42
CA THR A 151 3.70 20.23 5.10
C THR A 151 3.87 18.94 5.87
N ASN A 152 5.10 18.41 5.92
CA ASN A 152 5.38 17.17 6.62
C ASN A 152 5.20 17.32 8.13
N ILE A 153 5.71 18.42 8.69
CA ILE A 153 5.56 18.74 10.11
C ILE A 153 4.06 18.89 10.45
N PHE A 154 3.32 19.71 9.71
CA PHE A 154 1.89 19.94 9.95
C PHE A 154 1.07 18.64 9.90
N GLY A 155 1.25 17.85 8.84
CA GLY A 155 0.54 16.59 8.67
C GLY A 155 0.90 15.58 9.77
N THR A 156 2.18 15.50 10.15
CA THR A 156 2.61 14.63 11.26
C THR A 156 2.03 15.09 12.59
N LYS A 157 2.01 16.40 12.90
CA LYS A 157 1.36 16.92 14.11
C LYS A 157 -0.13 16.58 14.15
N CYS A 158 -0.84 16.67 13.02
CA CYS A 158 -2.24 16.25 12.93
C CYS A 158 -2.41 14.75 13.20
N LEU A 159 -1.58 13.89 12.60
CA LEU A 159 -1.61 12.44 12.85
C LEU A 159 -1.38 12.12 14.34
N LEU A 160 -0.38 12.76 14.96
CA LEU A 160 -0.11 12.62 16.39
C LEU A 160 -1.28 13.13 17.25
N THR A 161 -1.95 14.20 16.83
CA THR A 161 -3.17 14.72 17.49
C THR A 161 -4.30 13.68 17.47
N LEU A 162 -4.41 12.91 16.39
CA LEU A 162 -5.35 11.79 16.27
C LEU A 162 -4.91 10.52 17.01
N GLY A 163 -3.75 10.53 17.69
CA GLY A 163 -3.20 9.37 18.38
C GLY A 163 -2.57 8.34 17.44
N VAL A 164 -2.25 8.71 16.20
CA VAL A 164 -1.52 7.83 15.26
C VAL A 164 -0.05 7.81 15.65
N GLU A 165 0.47 6.62 15.92
CA GLU A 165 1.88 6.40 16.19
C GLU A 165 2.69 6.41 14.90
N ILE A 166 3.91 6.94 14.93
CA ILE A 166 4.79 6.98 13.77
C ILE A 166 6.00 6.07 14.00
N MET A 167 6.25 5.17 13.05
CA MET A 167 7.37 4.23 13.08
C MET A 167 8.21 4.35 11.81
N GLY A 168 9.51 4.01 11.89
CA GLY A 168 10.38 3.92 10.71
C GLY A 168 10.92 5.24 10.15
N LYS A 169 10.52 6.40 10.71
CA LYS A 169 11.18 7.70 10.46
C LYS A 169 11.65 8.35 11.76
N LYS A 170 12.72 9.12 11.67
CA LYS A 170 13.18 9.98 12.77
C LYS A 170 12.24 11.17 12.90
N LEU A 171 11.77 11.40 14.13
CA LEU A 171 10.98 12.57 14.50
C LEU A 171 11.86 13.54 15.29
N ASP A 172 11.78 14.81 14.95
CA ASP A 172 12.26 15.88 15.83
C ASP A 172 11.25 16.10 16.98
N PRO A 173 11.64 15.84 18.24
CA PRO A 173 10.73 15.95 19.39
C PRO A 173 10.26 17.38 19.66
N LYS A 174 10.93 18.42 19.14
CA LYS A 174 10.48 19.80 19.27
C LYS A 174 9.35 20.12 18.30
N ASN A 175 9.45 19.61 17.07
CA ASN A 175 8.52 19.92 15.98
C ASN A 175 7.37 18.91 15.84
N HIS A 176 7.57 17.65 16.27
CA HIS A 176 6.60 16.57 16.12
C HIS A 176 5.90 16.26 17.43
N THR A 177 5.07 17.20 17.86
CA THR A 177 4.18 17.07 19.01
C THR A 177 2.73 17.27 18.58
N PRO A 178 1.76 16.56 19.20
CA PRO A 178 0.34 16.82 18.99
C PRO A 178 0.01 18.31 19.14
N PHE A 179 -0.95 18.80 18.36
CA PHE A 179 -1.58 20.08 18.65
C PHE A 179 -2.35 19.96 19.97
N LYS A 180 -2.38 21.05 20.74
CA LYS A 180 -3.09 21.11 22.03
C LYS A 180 -4.43 21.82 21.92
N THR A 181 -4.56 22.77 20.99
CA THR A 181 -5.77 23.57 20.81
C THR A 181 -6.12 23.73 19.33
N VAL A 182 -7.40 24.03 19.07
CA VAL A 182 -7.89 24.41 17.74
C VAL A 182 -7.09 25.59 17.16
N ASP A 183 -6.80 26.60 17.98
CA ASP A 183 -6.11 27.82 17.52
C ASP A 183 -4.64 27.53 17.16
N GLU A 184 -3.94 26.67 17.91
CA GLU A 184 -2.58 26.25 17.55
C GLU A 184 -2.52 25.61 16.15
N LEU A 185 -3.51 24.76 15.82
CA LEU A 185 -3.60 24.12 14.52
C LEU A 185 -3.84 25.15 13.41
N ILE A 186 -4.76 26.07 13.63
CA ILE A 186 -5.14 27.12 12.66
C ILE A 186 -3.95 28.03 12.38
N ASP A 187 -3.32 28.56 13.43
CA ASP A 187 -2.21 29.49 13.34
C ASP A 187 -1.01 28.85 12.63
N PHE A 188 -0.71 27.59 12.97
CA PHE A 188 0.32 26.83 12.27
C PHE A 188 -0.03 26.70 10.79
N LYS A 189 -1.23 26.24 10.44
CA LYS A 189 -1.61 25.99 9.04
C LYS A 189 -1.59 27.27 8.20
N ASN A 190 -2.06 28.38 8.76
CA ASN A 190 -2.21 29.65 8.06
C ASN A 190 -0.88 30.41 7.92
N SER A 191 0.09 30.17 8.80
CA SER A 191 1.45 30.73 8.69
C SER A 191 2.32 30.04 7.63
N MET A 192 1.92 28.85 7.15
CA MET A 192 2.63 28.13 6.10
C MET A 192 2.66 28.90 4.77
N ARG A 193 3.75 28.73 4.01
CA ARG A 193 3.87 29.31 2.67
C ARG A 193 2.71 28.89 1.77
N ARG A 194 2.09 29.86 1.10
CA ARG A 194 1.01 29.63 0.12
C ARG A 194 1.52 28.94 -1.16
N PRO A 195 0.69 28.13 -1.83
CA PRO A 195 1.04 27.51 -3.10
C PRO A 195 1.22 28.59 -4.21
N PRO A 196 1.83 28.22 -5.36
CA PRO A 196 1.98 29.13 -6.49
C PRO A 196 0.63 29.69 -6.98
N LYS A 197 0.67 30.89 -7.57
CA LYS A 197 -0.51 31.59 -8.11
C LYS A 197 -1.32 30.67 -9.03
N GLY A 198 -2.65 30.68 -8.85
CA GLY A 198 -3.59 29.83 -9.60
C GLY A 198 -3.98 28.52 -8.89
N ASN A 199 -3.31 28.16 -7.79
CA ASN A 199 -3.74 27.06 -6.93
C ASN A 199 -4.61 27.56 -5.77
N VAL A 200 -5.60 26.77 -5.38
CA VAL A 200 -6.42 27.01 -4.19
C VAL A 200 -5.60 26.66 -2.95
N PRO A 201 -5.27 27.63 -2.06
CA PRO A 201 -4.61 27.34 -0.80
C PRO A 201 -5.56 26.62 0.16
N ILE A 202 -5.00 25.82 1.07
CA ILE A 202 -5.74 25.36 2.25
C ILE A 202 -5.54 26.37 3.37
N LEU A 203 -6.58 27.13 3.68
CA LEU A 203 -6.66 28.13 4.74
C LEU A 203 -7.78 27.73 5.71
N ILE A 204 -7.62 28.10 6.97
CA ILE A 204 -8.61 27.80 8.01
C ILE A 204 -9.08 29.11 8.63
N ASN A 205 -10.36 29.43 8.49
CA ASN A 205 -10.97 30.63 9.04
C ASN A 205 -11.95 30.24 10.14
N LYS A 206 -11.75 30.76 11.35
CA LYS A 206 -12.60 30.48 12.52
C LYS A 206 -13.46 31.69 12.85
N THR A 207 -14.75 31.46 13.04
CA THR A 207 -15.69 32.38 13.70
C THR A 207 -16.18 31.74 15.00
N ASN A 208 -17.12 32.40 15.67
CA ASN A 208 -17.71 31.88 16.91
C ASN A 208 -18.52 30.60 16.69
N ASP A 209 -19.08 30.38 15.50
CA ASP A 209 -20.07 29.33 15.21
C ASP A 209 -19.64 28.34 14.11
N LYS A 210 -18.60 28.68 13.34
CA LYS A 210 -18.09 27.85 12.25
C LYS A 210 -16.58 27.94 12.08
N ILE A 211 -16.01 26.88 11.54
CA ILE A 211 -14.68 26.89 10.91
C ILE A 211 -14.86 26.54 9.44
N GLU A 212 -14.32 27.38 8.58
CA GLU A 212 -14.21 27.16 7.15
C GLU A 212 -12.81 26.68 6.80
N VAL A 213 -12.72 25.61 6.01
CA VAL A 213 -11.45 25.08 5.50
C VAL A 213 -11.49 25.11 3.99
N SER A 214 -10.70 25.98 3.37
CA SER A 214 -10.63 26.06 1.92
C SER A 214 -9.84 24.87 1.36
N GLY A 215 -10.22 24.39 0.17
CA GLY A 215 -9.41 23.37 -0.50
C GLY A 215 -10.09 22.74 -1.70
N ARG A 216 -9.39 22.73 -2.85
CA ARG A 216 -9.88 22.11 -4.08
C ARG A 216 -10.08 20.61 -3.92
N LEU A 217 -11.27 20.11 -4.27
CA LEU A 217 -11.59 18.67 -4.32
C LEU A 217 -11.86 18.16 -5.74
N PHE A 218 -12.14 19.07 -6.67
CA PHE A 218 -12.46 18.76 -8.06
C PHE A 218 -11.24 18.38 -8.90
N LYS A 219 -11.30 17.22 -9.56
CA LYS A 219 -10.34 16.75 -10.55
C LYS A 219 -11.06 15.83 -11.55
N SER A 220 -10.80 15.98 -12.85
CA SER A 220 -11.35 15.12 -13.91
C SER A 220 -12.87 14.87 -13.77
N ASP A 221 -13.66 15.94 -13.68
CA ASP A 221 -15.12 15.92 -13.52
C ASP A 221 -15.65 15.10 -12.32
N SER A 222 -14.86 15.00 -11.25
CA SER A 222 -15.20 14.22 -10.06
C SER A 222 -14.59 14.77 -8.77
N LEU A 223 -15.10 14.32 -7.63
CA LEU A 223 -14.48 14.50 -6.32
C LEU A 223 -13.34 13.48 -6.16
N SER A 224 -12.16 13.82 -6.70
CA SER A 224 -11.03 12.89 -6.83
C SER A 224 -9.65 13.54 -6.67
N HIS A 225 -9.57 14.74 -6.06
CA HIS A 225 -8.27 15.35 -5.74
C HIS A 225 -7.65 14.72 -4.47
N ASP A 226 -7.11 13.50 -4.58
CA ASP A 226 -6.67 12.65 -3.45
C ASP A 226 -5.81 13.34 -2.39
N PRO A 227 -4.74 14.11 -2.71
CA PRO A 227 -3.95 14.77 -1.67
C PRO A 227 -4.77 15.74 -0.81
N ASN A 228 -5.74 16.45 -1.41
CA ASN A 228 -6.58 17.38 -0.68
C ASN A 228 -7.71 16.67 0.06
N ILE A 229 -8.25 15.58 -0.49
CA ILE A 229 -9.21 14.72 0.23
C ILE A 229 -8.59 14.29 1.56
N GLY A 230 -7.37 13.76 1.52
CA GLY A 230 -6.69 13.31 2.73
C GLY A 230 -6.28 14.47 3.67
N ALA A 231 -5.78 15.59 3.13
CA ALA A 231 -5.44 16.77 3.93
C ALA A 231 -6.67 17.34 4.67
N LEU A 232 -7.78 17.55 3.96
CA LEU A 232 -9.01 18.10 4.55
C LEU A 232 -9.64 17.13 5.54
N SER A 233 -9.60 15.82 5.26
CA SER A 233 -10.05 14.78 6.21
C SER A 233 -9.24 14.85 7.51
N LEU A 234 -7.92 14.92 7.40
CA LEU A 234 -6.99 14.98 8.52
C LEU A 234 -7.17 16.25 9.36
N ILE A 235 -7.27 17.41 8.71
CA ILE A 235 -7.50 18.70 9.37
C ILE A 235 -8.82 18.67 10.13
N CYS A 236 -9.91 18.29 9.48
CA CYS A 236 -11.23 18.29 10.10
C CYS A 236 -11.33 17.29 11.26
N ALA A 237 -10.76 16.09 11.10
CA ALA A 237 -10.68 15.12 12.18
C ALA A 237 -9.88 15.67 13.38
N SER A 238 -8.77 16.35 13.12
CA SER A 238 -7.95 16.95 14.18
C SER A 238 -8.70 18.07 14.90
N LEU A 239 -9.42 18.93 14.16
CA LEU A 239 -10.28 19.96 14.76
C LEU A 239 -11.35 19.35 15.67
N ARG A 240 -11.99 18.25 15.26
CA ARG A 240 -12.93 17.51 16.11
C ARG A 240 -12.26 16.95 17.36
N LYS A 241 -11.09 16.32 17.21
CA LYS A 241 -10.32 15.74 18.32
C LYS A 241 -9.86 16.79 19.34
N LEU A 242 -9.60 18.02 18.89
CA LEU A 242 -9.23 19.17 19.72
C LEU A 242 -10.44 19.87 20.38
N GLY A 243 -11.65 19.32 20.20
CA GLY A 243 -12.86 19.79 20.88
C GLY A 243 -13.71 20.78 20.09
N TRP A 244 -13.46 21.00 18.79
CA TRP A 244 -14.39 21.79 17.97
C TRP A 244 -15.66 20.99 17.70
N ASP A 245 -16.78 21.40 18.28
CA ASP A 245 -18.08 20.74 18.18
C ASP A 245 -19.07 21.45 17.24
N LYS A 246 -18.76 22.69 16.82
CA LYS A 246 -19.62 23.50 15.94
C LYS A 246 -19.42 23.19 14.46
N LYS A 247 -19.90 24.05 13.57
CA LYS A 247 -19.90 23.78 12.12
C LYS A 247 -18.49 23.68 11.55
N LEU A 248 -18.28 22.71 10.65
CA LEU A 248 -17.13 22.61 9.77
C LEU A 248 -17.62 22.71 8.33
N VAL A 249 -17.07 23.61 7.54
CA VAL A 249 -17.50 23.83 6.15
C VAL A 249 -16.27 23.79 5.24
N ILE A 250 -16.31 22.97 4.20
CA ILE A 250 -15.30 23.01 3.14
C ILE A 250 -15.70 24.08 2.13
N THR A 251 -14.79 25.01 1.84
CA THR A 251 -14.96 26.08 0.86
C THR A 251 -13.98 25.92 -0.31
N GLU A 252 -14.18 26.65 -1.41
CA GLU A 252 -13.29 26.63 -2.59
C GLU A 252 -13.03 25.22 -3.19
N HIS A 253 -13.98 24.29 -3.01
CA HIS A 253 -13.82 22.89 -3.43
C HIS A 253 -13.95 22.67 -4.94
N GLY A 254 -14.62 23.58 -5.66
CA GLY A 254 -14.83 23.51 -7.11
C GLY A 254 -15.81 22.41 -7.55
N LEU A 255 -16.68 21.96 -6.65
CA LEU A 255 -17.66 20.88 -6.91
C LEU A 255 -19.04 21.49 -7.18
N SER A 256 -19.90 20.70 -7.82
CA SER A 256 -21.34 20.94 -7.94
C SER A 256 -22.09 19.75 -7.33
N GLN A 257 -23.40 19.88 -7.14
CA GLN A 257 -24.21 18.87 -6.45
C GLN A 257 -24.05 17.44 -7.04
N ARG A 258 -23.89 17.31 -8.36
CA ARG A 258 -23.71 16.02 -9.05
C ARG A 258 -22.45 15.26 -8.65
N HIS A 259 -21.44 15.95 -8.11
CA HIS A 259 -20.18 15.33 -7.67
C HIS A 259 -20.28 14.74 -6.25
N ILE A 260 -21.28 15.17 -5.46
CA ILE A 260 -21.48 14.68 -4.09
C ILE A 260 -22.24 13.35 -4.14
N LYS A 261 -21.48 12.26 -4.22
CA LYS A 261 -22.02 10.89 -4.29
C LYS A 261 -21.78 10.16 -2.97
N GLY A 262 -22.81 9.51 -2.42
CA GLY A 262 -22.73 8.84 -1.10
C GLY A 262 -21.69 7.70 -1.01
N ASN A 263 -21.28 7.12 -2.14
CA ASN A 263 -20.23 6.11 -2.20
C ASN A 263 -18.79 6.70 -2.24
N ASN A 264 -18.63 8.02 -2.31
CA ASN A 264 -17.31 8.65 -2.30
C ASN A 264 -16.72 8.69 -0.89
N LYS A 265 -15.45 8.30 -0.74
CA LYS A 265 -14.75 8.24 0.56
C LYS A 265 -14.80 9.55 1.35
N PHE A 266 -14.65 10.70 0.68
CA PHE A 266 -14.67 11.99 1.37
C PHE A 266 -16.08 12.37 1.83
N VAL A 267 -17.11 12.03 1.04
CA VAL A 267 -18.52 12.24 1.43
C VAL A 267 -18.87 11.40 2.66
N GLN A 268 -18.37 10.16 2.73
CA GLN A 268 -18.55 9.31 3.91
C GLN A 268 -17.87 9.93 5.13
N ILE A 269 -16.58 10.30 5.03
CA ILE A 269 -15.83 11.00 6.09
C ILE A 269 -16.56 12.28 6.53
N ALA A 270 -17.03 13.08 5.58
CA ALA A 270 -17.78 14.30 5.85
C ALA A 270 -19.06 14.04 6.64
N SER A 271 -19.75 12.92 6.37
CA SER A 271 -20.90 12.52 7.16
C SER A 271 -20.53 12.22 8.61
N LYS A 272 -19.46 11.45 8.87
CA LYS A 272 -19.03 11.10 10.24
C LYS A 272 -18.52 12.30 11.03
N LEU A 273 -17.80 13.20 10.37
CA LEU A 273 -17.22 14.39 11.01
C LEU A 273 -18.17 15.59 11.03
N ASN A 274 -19.41 15.42 10.53
CA ASN A 274 -20.40 16.49 10.36
C ASN A 274 -19.81 17.72 9.63
N ILE A 275 -19.23 17.47 8.45
CA ILE A 275 -18.63 18.47 7.57
C ILE A 275 -19.63 18.83 6.47
N GLU A 276 -19.85 20.13 6.27
CA GLU A 276 -20.68 20.68 5.20
C GLU A 276 -19.81 21.11 4.00
N PHE A 277 -20.46 21.27 2.84
CA PHE A 277 -19.84 21.77 1.62
C PHE A 277 -20.50 23.10 1.29
N ASP A 278 -19.71 24.15 1.11
CA ASP A 278 -20.25 25.48 0.84
C ASP A 278 -21.16 25.48 -0.41
N GLY A 279 -22.38 26.01 -0.24
CA GLY A 279 -23.39 26.05 -1.30
C GLY A 279 -23.93 24.70 -1.78
N LEU A 280 -23.58 23.56 -1.16
CA LEU A 280 -24.03 22.23 -1.58
C LEU A 280 -24.74 21.46 -0.46
N GLN A 281 -25.69 20.62 -0.84
CA GLN A 281 -26.38 19.74 0.09
C GLN A 281 -25.62 18.44 0.29
N ARG A 282 -25.55 17.98 1.55
CA ARG A 282 -25.05 16.64 1.87
C ARG A 282 -26.01 15.58 1.34
N VAL A 283 -25.44 14.45 0.94
CA VAL A 283 -26.17 13.23 0.59
C VAL A 283 -25.90 12.17 1.66
N ALA A 284 -26.86 11.28 1.88
CA ALA A 284 -26.66 10.16 2.79
C ALA A 284 -25.45 9.31 2.33
N PRO A 285 -24.50 9.00 3.24
CA PRO A 285 -23.35 8.18 2.89
C PRO A 285 -23.80 6.72 2.66
N LYS A 286 -23.17 6.06 1.69
CA LYS A 286 -23.31 4.61 1.47
C LYS A 286 -22.09 3.92 2.06
N ILE A 287 -22.09 3.78 3.39
CA ILE A 287 -21.02 3.07 4.12
C ILE A 287 -21.20 1.57 3.85
N LYS A 288 -20.08 0.87 3.67
CA LYS A 288 -20.06 -0.57 3.47
C LYS A 288 -20.20 -1.29 4.81
N ASP A 289 -20.81 -2.47 4.81
CA ASP A 289 -21.01 -3.24 6.05
C ASP A 289 -19.71 -3.84 6.59
N SER A 290 -18.70 -4.01 5.74
CA SER A 290 -17.36 -4.46 6.15
C SER A 290 -16.27 -3.53 5.65
N TYR A 291 -15.19 -3.44 6.43
CA TYR A 291 -14.01 -2.66 6.10
C TYR A 291 -13.12 -3.37 5.06
N TRP A 292 -13.00 -4.70 5.19
CA TRP A 292 -12.17 -5.58 4.38
C TRP A 292 -12.90 -6.87 4.01
N HIS A 293 -12.29 -7.64 3.13
CA HIS A 293 -12.65 -9.03 2.82
C HIS A 293 -11.39 -9.81 2.39
N TYR A 294 -11.40 -11.13 2.50
CA TYR A 294 -10.34 -11.97 1.95
C TYR A 294 -10.28 -11.82 0.43
N GLU A 295 -9.07 -11.59 -0.08
CA GLU A 295 -8.84 -11.47 -1.52
C GLU A 295 -8.95 -12.86 -2.17
N LYS A 296 -9.76 -12.96 -3.23
CA LYS A 296 -10.06 -14.20 -3.94
C LYS A 296 -10.11 -14.04 -5.46
N GLU A 297 -9.91 -12.83 -5.97
CA GLU A 297 -10.08 -12.52 -7.39
C GLU A 297 -8.91 -11.74 -7.99
N GLY A 298 -8.18 -10.98 -7.18
CA GLY A 298 -7.13 -10.06 -7.62
C GLY A 298 -5.93 -10.79 -8.21
N GLU A 299 -5.44 -10.31 -9.36
CA GLU A 299 -4.26 -10.89 -10.03
C GLU A 299 -2.97 -10.78 -9.21
N LYS A 300 -2.94 -9.86 -8.25
CA LYS A 300 -1.85 -9.72 -7.26
C LYS A 300 -1.55 -11.02 -6.52
N LEU A 301 -2.52 -11.91 -6.33
CA LEU A 301 -2.31 -13.19 -5.63
C LEU A 301 -1.25 -14.05 -6.34
N GLY A 302 -1.29 -14.14 -7.67
CA GLY A 302 -0.33 -14.92 -8.45
C GLY A 302 1.07 -14.31 -8.42
N THR A 303 1.18 -13.00 -8.60
CA THR A 303 2.49 -12.31 -8.63
C THR A 303 3.13 -12.21 -7.24
N ILE A 304 2.35 -11.97 -6.17
CA ILE A 304 2.84 -12.01 -4.79
C ILE A 304 3.32 -13.42 -4.42
N PHE A 305 2.59 -14.46 -4.82
CA PHE A 305 3.01 -15.84 -4.59
C PHE A 305 4.38 -16.13 -5.23
N ILE A 306 4.54 -15.86 -6.53
CA ILE A 306 5.83 -16.07 -7.22
C ILE A 306 6.95 -15.27 -6.58
N HIS A 307 6.70 -14.00 -6.24
CA HIS A 307 7.66 -13.15 -5.57
C HIS A 307 8.15 -13.79 -4.26
N LEU A 308 7.23 -14.19 -3.38
CA LEU A 308 7.58 -14.78 -2.09
C LEU A 308 8.27 -16.14 -2.23
N VAL A 309 7.82 -17.00 -3.14
CA VAL A 309 8.45 -18.32 -3.33
C VAL A 309 9.87 -18.17 -3.86
N VAL A 310 10.10 -17.29 -4.83
CA VAL A 310 11.43 -17.01 -5.35
C VAL A 310 12.36 -16.50 -4.26
N GLU A 311 11.97 -15.46 -3.51
CA GLU A 311 12.82 -14.87 -2.47
C GLU A 311 13.12 -15.83 -1.29
N ASN A 312 12.23 -16.77 -0.99
CA ASN A 312 12.37 -17.66 0.16
C ASN A 312 13.00 -19.02 -0.17
N PHE A 313 12.82 -19.52 -1.41
CA PHE A 313 13.23 -20.87 -1.82
C PHE A 313 14.28 -20.90 -2.92
N THR A 314 14.81 -19.74 -3.34
CA THR A 314 15.93 -19.65 -4.30
C THR A 314 16.94 -18.59 -3.86
N LYS A 315 17.98 -18.38 -4.68
CA LYS A 315 18.88 -17.22 -4.57
C LYS A 315 18.43 -16.02 -5.40
N GLY A 316 17.30 -16.16 -6.12
CA GLY A 316 16.73 -15.07 -6.88
C GLY A 316 16.15 -13.99 -5.97
N ASN A 317 16.12 -12.77 -6.47
CA ASN A 317 15.62 -11.60 -5.74
C ASN A 317 14.75 -10.73 -6.65
N SER A 318 13.95 -9.85 -6.06
CA SER A 318 13.25 -8.81 -6.80
C SER A 318 14.15 -7.62 -7.08
N LEU A 319 14.19 -7.19 -8.33
CA LEU A 319 14.76 -5.91 -8.74
C LEU A 319 13.72 -4.79 -8.75
N PHE A 320 12.43 -5.12 -8.87
CA PHE A 320 11.35 -4.15 -8.89
C PHE A 320 10.00 -4.84 -8.63
N GLU A 321 9.09 -4.17 -7.92
CA GLU A 321 7.74 -4.64 -7.66
C GLU A 321 6.70 -3.53 -7.87
N ASN A 322 5.54 -3.88 -8.41
CA ASN A 322 4.38 -3.02 -8.62
C ASN A 322 3.10 -3.86 -8.71
N HIS A 323 2.94 -4.82 -7.81
CA HIS A 323 1.76 -5.69 -7.79
C HIS A 323 0.46 -4.87 -7.82
N ALA A 324 -0.55 -5.34 -8.56
CA ALA A 324 -1.83 -4.65 -8.70
C ALA A 324 -2.43 -4.25 -7.34
N GLY A 325 -2.65 -2.95 -7.13
CA GLY A 325 -3.21 -2.39 -5.89
C GLY A 325 -2.20 -2.14 -4.77
N CYS A 326 -0.95 -2.56 -4.93
CA CYS A 326 0.14 -2.35 -3.96
C CYS A 326 0.93 -1.07 -4.24
N GLU A 327 1.72 -0.63 -3.25
CA GLU A 327 2.65 0.50 -3.43
C GLU A 327 3.75 0.15 -4.46
N LYS A 328 3.91 1.00 -5.47
CA LYS A 328 4.99 0.88 -6.48
C LYS A 328 6.37 0.93 -5.81
N GLY A 329 7.20 -0.09 -6.00
CA GLY A 329 8.57 -0.21 -5.48
C GLY A 329 9.60 0.71 -6.17
N TYR A 330 10.86 0.54 -5.79
CA TYR A 330 12.01 1.11 -6.51
C TYR A 330 12.62 0.04 -7.41
N PHE A 331 13.31 0.46 -8.47
CA PHE A 331 14.20 -0.43 -9.18
C PHE A 331 15.53 -0.50 -8.42
N ILE A 332 16.02 -1.69 -8.14
CA ILE A 332 17.29 -1.91 -7.43
C ILE A 332 18.39 -2.11 -8.46
N THR A 333 19.40 -1.26 -8.42
CA THR A 333 20.57 -1.36 -9.31
C THR A 333 21.53 -2.45 -8.84
N LYS A 334 22.53 -2.76 -9.67
CA LYS A 334 23.59 -3.73 -9.31
C LYS A 334 24.38 -3.34 -8.06
N SER A 335 24.49 -2.04 -7.76
CA SER A 335 25.13 -1.55 -6.52
C SER A 335 24.21 -1.63 -5.30
N GLY A 336 22.95 -2.05 -5.47
CA GLY A 336 21.93 -2.05 -4.43
C GLY A 336 21.25 -0.70 -4.24
N GLU A 337 21.45 0.25 -5.15
CA GLU A 337 20.83 1.58 -5.06
C GLU A 337 19.36 1.54 -5.52
N PRO A 338 18.42 2.05 -4.72
CA PRO A 338 17.02 2.15 -5.13
C PRO A 338 16.79 3.40 -5.99
N ILE A 339 16.32 3.21 -7.22
CA ILE A 339 15.99 4.31 -8.13
C ILE A 339 14.49 4.31 -8.49
N PRO A 340 13.82 5.49 -8.48
CA PRO A 340 12.42 5.57 -8.85
C PRO A 340 12.26 5.37 -10.36
N LEU A 341 11.26 4.57 -10.75
CA LEU A 341 10.91 4.42 -12.16
C LEU A 341 10.10 5.62 -12.67
N GLU A 342 10.59 6.23 -13.74
CA GLU A 342 9.92 7.34 -14.42
C GLU A 342 8.64 6.85 -15.12
N LYS A 343 7.67 7.77 -15.22
CA LYS A 343 6.39 7.49 -15.89
C LYS A 343 6.47 7.65 -17.40
N TYR A 344 7.41 8.46 -17.89
CA TYR A 344 7.52 8.83 -19.29
C TYR A 344 9.00 8.76 -19.70
N GLN A 345 9.27 8.27 -20.90
CA GLN A 345 10.58 8.39 -21.54
C GLN A 345 10.86 9.85 -21.91
N ASP A 346 9.84 10.55 -22.42
CA ASP A 346 9.85 11.99 -22.67
C ASP A 346 8.51 12.61 -22.25
N ARG A 347 8.54 13.35 -21.14
CA ARG A 347 7.33 13.97 -20.57
C ARG A 347 6.75 15.07 -21.46
N GLU A 348 7.58 15.81 -22.18
CA GLU A 348 7.13 16.95 -22.98
C GLU A 348 6.46 16.45 -24.26
N LYS A 349 7.06 15.47 -24.94
CA LYS A 349 6.40 14.78 -26.07
C LYS A 349 5.08 14.13 -25.66
N TYR A 350 5.02 13.49 -24.49
CA TYR A 350 3.78 12.89 -23.98
C TYR A 350 2.65 13.91 -23.79
N LYS A 351 2.98 15.08 -23.22
CA LYS A 351 2.03 16.18 -23.03
C LYS A 351 1.58 16.78 -24.36
N ASN A 352 2.48 16.81 -25.36
CA ASN A 352 2.19 17.32 -26.70
C ASN A 352 1.41 16.33 -27.59
N GLY A 353 1.07 15.15 -27.08
CA GLY A 353 0.14 14.21 -27.73
C GLY A 353 0.70 12.82 -27.99
N ASP A 354 2.02 12.64 -27.96
CA ASP A 354 2.66 11.34 -28.23
C ASP A 354 2.53 10.38 -27.04
N LYS A 355 1.46 9.57 -27.04
CA LYS A 355 1.17 8.63 -25.96
C LYS A 355 2.13 7.45 -25.88
N ASN A 356 2.95 7.21 -26.91
CA ASN A 356 3.95 6.14 -26.93
C ASN A 356 5.14 6.42 -25.99
N GLN A 357 5.26 7.65 -25.49
CA GLN A 357 6.29 8.03 -24.53
C GLN A 357 6.01 7.53 -23.11
N ILE A 358 4.88 6.89 -22.84
CA ILE A 358 4.61 6.28 -21.55
C ILE A 358 5.51 5.06 -21.33
N VAL A 359 6.09 4.94 -20.13
CA VAL A 359 6.81 3.72 -19.76
C VAL A 359 5.80 2.72 -19.24
N HIS A 360 5.70 1.56 -19.91
CA HIS A 360 4.95 0.43 -19.40
C HIS A 360 5.73 -0.19 -18.25
N ILE A 361 5.11 -0.19 -17.07
CA ILE A 361 5.73 -0.65 -15.83
C ILE A 361 5.24 -2.07 -15.59
N PRO A 362 6.16 -3.06 -15.52
CA PRO A 362 5.78 -4.44 -15.22
C PRO A 362 5.31 -4.58 -13.77
N ASP A 363 4.62 -5.67 -13.44
CA ASP A 363 4.22 -5.95 -12.06
C ASP A 363 5.39 -6.41 -11.20
N LEU A 364 6.36 -7.12 -11.78
CA LEU A 364 7.49 -7.68 -11.05
C LEU A 364 8.70 -7.87 -11.99
N ILE A 365 9.90 -7.56 -11.50
CA ILE A 365 11.15 -7.89 -12.17
C ILE A 365 11.98 -8.72 -11.21
N LEU A 366 12.32 -9.95 -11.59
CA LEU A 366 13.17 -10.84 -10.80
C LEU A 366 14.54 -11.02 -11.46
N ILE A 367 15.54 -11.33 -10.65
CA ILE A 367 16.88 -11.69 -11.12
C ILE A 367 17.27 -13.09 -10.65
N ASP A 368 17.80 -13.89 -11.57
CA ASP A 368 18.50 -15.14 -11.31
C ASP A 368 20.00 -14.93 -11.55
N PHE A 369 20.77 -14.82 -10.47
CA PHE A 369 22.21 -14.64 -10.53
C PHE A 369 22.94 -15.88 -11.02
N ASP A 370 22.44 -17.07 -10.70
CA ASP A 370 23.11 -18.34 -11.05
C ASP A 370 23.03 -18.58 -12.57
N LYS A 371 21.94 -18.13 -13.23
CA LYS A 371 21.74 -18.25 -14.68
C LYS A 371 22.02 -16.98 -15.47
N SER A 372 22.31 -15.86 -14.80
CA SER A 372 22.41 -14.55 -15.44
C SER A 372 21.17 -14.20 -16.26
N GLU A 373 19.98 -14.44 -15.68
CA GLU A 373 18.69 -14.13 -16.30
C GLU A 373 17.92 -13.09 -15.49
N ILE A 374 17.18 -12.22 -16.19
CA ILE A 374 16.22 -11.28 -15.59
C ILE A 374 14.85 -11.61 -16.14
N ILE A 375 13.88 -11.80 -15.25
CA ILE A 375 12.52 -12.19 -15.59
C ILE A 375 11.62 -10.97 -15.39
N ASN A 376 11.10 -10.45 -16.49
CA ASN A 376 10.20 -9.31 -16.55
C ASN A 376 8.75 -9.81 -16.65
N ILE A 377 7.91 -9.47 -15.66
CA ILE A 377 6.65 -10.16 -15.40
C ILE A 377 5.47 -9.20 -15.49
N GLU A 378 4.48 -9.59 -16.29
CA GLU A 378 3.13 -9.02 -16.27
C GLU A 378 2.20 -9.98 -15.51
N GLY A 379 1.46 -9.46 -14.54
CA GLY A 379 0.44 -10.16 -13.77
C GLY A 379 -0.94 -9.94 -14.39
N LYS A 380 -1.70 -11.02 -14.63
CA LYS A 380 -3.09 -10.90 -15.09
C LYS A 380 -4.03 -11.90 -14.44
N LYS A 381 -5.30 -11.54 -14.34
CA LYS A 381 -6.37 -12.55 -14.18
C LYS A 381 -6.35 -13.48 -15.40
N TYR A 382 -6.57 -14.78 -15.20
CA TYR A 382 -6.55 -15.80 -16.25
C TYR A 382 -7.44 -15.46 -17.45
N LYS A 383 -8.61 -14.86 -17.22
CA LYS A 383 -9.54 -14.42 -18.28
C LYS A 383 -8.96 -13.36 -19.23
N PHE A 384 -7.91 -12.65 -18.82
CA PHE A 384 -7.22 -11.61 -19.60
C PHE A 384 -5.82 -12.03 -20.03
N ARG A 385 -5.51 -13.34 -20.05
CA ARG A 385 -4.18 -13.83 -20.40
C ARG A 385 -3.69 -13.38 -21.77
N ALA A 386 -4.58 -13.32 -22.78
CA ALA A 386 -4.23 -12.85 -24.12
C ALA A 386 -3.73 -11.39 -24.09
N ASN A 387 -4.43 -10.51 -23.36
CA ASN A 387 -4.01 -9.13 -23.14
C ASN A 387 -2.65 -9.05 -22.43
N GLY A 388 -2.43 -9.87 -21.40
CA GLY A 388 -1.13 -9.93 -20.71
C GLY A 388 0.01 -10.32 -21.64
N ILE A 389 -0.22 -11.25 -22.58
CA ILE A 389 0.78 -11.66 -23.59
C ILE A 389 1.07 -10.50 -24.55
N GLU A 390 0.05 -9.80 -25.02
CA GLU A 390 0.22 -8.63 -25.90
C GLU A 390 1.03 -7.52 -25.21
N GLU A 391 0.77 -7.28 -23.91
CA GLU A 391 1.42 -6.25 -23.11
C GLU A 391 2.92 -6.45 -22.92
N LEU A 392 3.42 -7.70 -22.98
CA LEU A 392 4.86 -8.00 -22.93
C LEU A 392 5.65 -7.28 -24.03
N ASN A 393 5.04 -6.97 -25.17
CA ASN A 393 5.71 -6.26 -26.26
C ASN A 393 6.09 -4.82 -25.88
N ASN A 394 5.48 -4.26 -24.83
CA ASN A 394 5.67 -2.86 -24.44
C ASN A 394 6.81 -2.65 -23.43
N PHE A 395 7.55 -3.70 -23.05
CA PHE A 395 8.60 -3.64 -22.05
C PHE A 395 9.97 -3.14 -22.55
N ASP A 396 10.09 -2.76 -23.81
CA ASP A 396 11.36 -2.25 -24.36
C ASP A 396 11.90 -1.04 -23.58
N ALA A 397 11.02 -0.12 -23.17
CA ALA A 397 11.41 1.09 -22.45
C ALA A 397 12.05 0.78 -21.09
N ILE A 398 11.39 -0.06 -20.27
CA ILE A 398 11.91 -0.45 -18.95
C ILE A 398 13.23 -1.21 -19.09
N GLU A 399 13.33 -2.06 -20.12
CA GLU A 399 14.55 -2.84 -20.37
C GLU A 399 15.72 -1.97 -20.81
N ASN A 400 15.50 -1.03 -21.73
CA ASN A 400 16.55 -0.17 -22.26
C ASN A 400 16.99 0.89 -21.25
N SER A 401 16.07 1.45 -20.46
CA SER A 401 16.37 2.54 -19.53
C SER A 401 16.89 2.06 -18.17
N TYR A 402 16.50 0.85 -17.72
CA TYR A 402 16.81 0.38 -16.37
C TYR A 402 17.56 -0.94 -16.35
N ILE A 403 17.06 -1.98 -17.01
CA ILE A 403 17.65 -3.32 -16.92
C ILE A 403 19.02 -3.39 -17.61
N LYS A 404 19.08 -3.09 -18.91
CA LYS A 404 20.32 -3.23 -19.72
C LYS A 404 21.47 -2.35 -19.20
N PRO A 405 21.26 -1.08 -18.78
CA PRO A 405 22.35 -0.27 -18.23
C PRO A 405 22.92 -0.84 -16.91
N ASN A 406 22.08 -1.40 -16.05
CA ASN A 406 22.49 -1.90 -14.73
C ASN A 406 22.97 -3.36 -14.77
N TYR A 407 22.45 -4.17 -15.69
CA TYR A 407 22.68 -5.61 -15.82
C TYR A 407 22.97 -6.02 -17.28
N PRO A 408 23.99 -5.46 -17.95
CA PRO A 408 24.19 -5.59 -19.40
C PRO A 408 24.49 -7.01 -19.90
N LYS A 409 24.90 -7.91 -19.01
CA LYS A 409 25.23 -9.31 -19.34
C LYS A 409 24.08 -10.29 -19.07
N PHE A 410 22.96 -9.80 -18.52
CA PHE A 410 21.84 -10.66 -18.18
C PHE A 410 20.91 -10.80 -19.37
N LYS A 411 20.50 -12.04 -19.64
CA LYS A 411 19.47 -12.34 -20.64
C LYS A 411 18.11 -11.96 -20.05
N ILE A 412 17.31 -11.21 -20.81
CA ILE A 412 15.98 -10.80 -20.38
C ILE A 412 14.95 -11.79 -20.91
N ILE A 413 14.08 -12.27 -20.02
CA ILE A 413 12.94 -13.14 -20.31
C ILE A 413 11.69 -12.35 -19.95
N ARG A 414 10.72 -12.28 -20.87
CA ARG A 414 9.39 -11.73 -20.61
C ARG A 414 8.42 -12.87 -20.37
N THR A 415 7.54 -12.74 -19.38
CA THR A 415 6.56 -13.78 -19.08
C THR A 415 5.31 -13.24 -18.41
N VAL A 416 4.20 -13.95 -18.55
CA VAL A 416 2.96 -13.67 -17.83
C VAL A 416 2.83 -14.59 -16.61
N VAL A 417 2.44 -14.01 -15.48
CA VAL A 417 1.98 -14.72 -14.28
C VAL A 417 0.48 -14.54 -14.16
N LEU A 418 -0.25 -15.65 -14.06
CA LEU A 418 -1.70 -15.65 -14.00
C LEU A 418 -2.24 -16.01 -12.61
N TYR A 419 -3.40 -15.45 -12.31
CA TYR A 419 -4.25 -15.90 -11.21
C TYR A 419 -5.70 -16.16 -11.66
N GLY A 420 -6.36 -17.15 -11.07
CA GLY A 420 -7.77 -17.46 -11.29
C GLY A 420 -7.96 -18.73 -12.13
N SER A 421 -9.21 -19.02 -12.53
CA SER A 421 -9.55 -20.27 -13.24
C SER A 421 -9.37 -21.54 -12.39
N THR A 422 -9.87 -22.66 -12.89
CA THR A 422 -9.64 -24.01 -12.32
C THR A 422 -8.70 -24.86 -13.18
N GLU A 423 -8.17 -24.28 -14.26
CA GLU A 423 -7.23 -24.96 -15.17
C GLU A 423 -5.98 -25.46 -14.44
N GLU A 424 -5.48 -26.60 -14.91
CA GLU A 424 -4.28 -27.26 -14.38
C GLU A 424 -3.17 -27.37 -15.41
N LYS A 425 -3.38 -26.79 -16.59
CA LYS A 425 -2.43 -26.76 -17.71
C LYS A 425 -2.53 -25.41 -18.42
N ILE A 426 -1.42 -25.01 -19.01
CA ILE A 426 -1.31 -23.79 -19.81
C ILE A 426 -0.67 -24.16 -21.15
N ILE A 427 -1.24 -23.68 -22.24
CA ILE A 427 -0.77 -24.00 -23.61
C ILE A 427 0.03 -22.84 -24.21
N GLU A 428 -0.19 -21.62 -23.74
CA GLU A 428 0.50 -20.42 -24.15
C GLU A 428 1.95 -20.44 -23.62
N ILE A 429 2.93 -20.26 -24.51
CA ILE A 429 4.35 -20.42 -24.18
C ILE A 429 4.91 -19.21 -23.40
N GLU A 430 4.26 -18.06 -23.52
CA GLU A 430 4.62 -16.80 -22.86
C GLU A 430 4.18 -16.78 -21.40
N VAL A 431 3.22 -17.62 -21.02
CA VAL A 431 2.76 -17.76 -19.65
C VAL A 431 3.71 -18.66 -18.89
N GLY A 432 4.36 -18.13 -17.86
CA GLY A 432 5.34 -18.85 -17.07
C GLY A 432 4.73 -19.59 -15.89
N PHE A 433 3.62 -19.07 -15.35
CA PHE A 433 2.98 -19.63 -14.16
C PHE A 433 1.50 -19.23 -14.06
N LEU A 434 0.69 -20.15 -13.53
CA LEU A 434 -0.68 -19.92 -13.09
C LEU A 434 -0.84 -20.41 -11.65
N LEU A 435 -1.30 -19.53 -10.78
CA LEU A 435 -1.92 -19.90 -9.50
C LEU A 435 -3.43 -19.98 -9.72
N ASN A 436 -4.00 -21.18 -9.73
CA ASN A 436 -5.44 -21.35 -9.96
C ASN A 436 -6.26 -21.10 -8.66
N GLU A 437 -7.58 -21.04 -8.77
CA GLU A 437 -8.51 -20.73 -7.66
C GLU A 437 -8.48 -21.77 -6.53
N ASN A 438 -8.05 -23.00 -6.84
CA ASN A 438 -7.90 -24.09 -5.88
C ASN A 438 -6.52 -24.12 -5.20
N GLY A 439 -5.63 -23.17 -5.54
CA GLY A 439 -4.27 -23.10 -5.02
C GLY A 439 -3.25 -23.95 -5.80
N LYS A 440 -3.62 -24.53 -6.94
CA LYS A 440 -2.68 -25.33 -7.73
C LYS A 440 -1.59 -24.47 -8.34
N LEU A 441 -0.38 -25.02 -8.31
CA LEU A 441 0.84 -24.39 -8.79
C LEU A 441 1.15 -24.91 -10.20
N VAL A 442 0.68 -24.22 -11.23
CA VAL A 442 0.77 -24.69 -12.62
C VAL A 442 1.91 -23.96 -13.34
N LEU A 443 2.98 -24.69 -13.68
CA LEU A 443 4.08 -24.17 -14.49
C LEU A 443 3.70 -24.20 -15.98
N GLY A 444 4.00 -23.11 -16.69
CA GLY A 444 3.83 -23.05 -18.14
C GLY A 444 4.88 -23.85 -18.91
N ILE A 445 4.62 -24.08 -20.21
CA ILE A 445 5.47 -24.91 -21.08
C ILE A 445 6.93 -24.41 -21.11
N LYS A 446 7.11 -23.09 -21.20
CA LYS A 446 8.43 -22.44 -21.16
C LYS A 446 8.60 -21.59 -19.89
N ALA A 447 8.08 -22.07 -18.76
CA ALA A 447 8.28 -21.41 -17.48
C ALA A 447 9.78 -21.08 -17.26
N PRO A 448 10.11 -19.85 -16.79
CA PRO A 448 11.46 -19.52 -16.38
C PRO A 448 12.00 -20.56 -15.40
N ASP A 449 13.26 -20.95 -15.56
CA ASP A 449 13.83 -21.99 -14.71
C ASP A 449 13.87 -21.58 -13.23
N LEU A 450 13.99 -20.28 -12.95
CA LEU A 450 13.87 -19.73 -11.62
C LEU A 450 12.54 -20.15 -10.95
N PHE A 451 11.42 -20.13 -11.68
CA PHE A 451 10.11 -20.54 -11.16
C PHE A 451 10.08 -22.05 -10.88
N LYS A 452 10.63 -22.85 -11.79
CA LYS A 452 10.70 -24.32 -11.63
C LYS A 452 11.47 -24.69 -10.37
N VAL A 453 12.64 -24.07 -10.16
CA VAL A 453 13.46 -24.30 -8.98
C VAL A 453 12.74 -23.84 -7.71
N ALA A 454 12.13 -22.65 -7.74
CA ALA A 454 11.43 -22.11 -6.59
C ALA A 454 10.27 -23.01 -6.13
N ILE A 455 9.43 -23.45 -7.07
CA ILE A 455 8.28 -24.33 -6.79
C ILE A 455 8.76 -25.73 -6.36
N LYS A 456 9.77 -26.30 -7.03
CA LYS A 456 10.35 -27.58 -6.62
C LYS A 456 10.84 -27.52 -5.17
N ASN A 457 11.62 -26.50 -4.82
CA ASN A 457 12.16 -26.36 -3.47
C ASN A 457 11.07 -26.12 -2.42
N LEU A 458 9.98 -25.42 -2.76
CA LEU A 458 8.81 -25.29 -1.91
C LEU A 458 8.13 -26.64 -1.66
N LEU A 459 7.90 -27.42 -2.72
CA LEU A 459 7.29 -28.74 -2.62
C LEU A 459 8.18 -29.69 -1.82
N ASP A 460 9.48 -29.70 -2.08
CA ASP A 460 10.44 -30.53 -1.36
C ASP A 460 10.45 -30.17 0.13
N TYR A 461 10.36 -28.88 0.50
CA TYR A 461 10.31 -28.43 1.90
C TYR A 461 9.09 -28.94 2.67
N TRP A 462 7.91 -29.00 2.03
CA TRP A 462 6.69 -29.46 2.70
C TRP A 462 6.52 -30.99 2.69
N ASN A 463 7.20 -31.69 1.77
CA ASN A 463 7.16 -33.15 1.66
C ASN A 463 8.37 -33.84 2.30
N SER A 464 9.32 -33.09 2.88
CA SER A 464 10.55 -33.61 3.50
C SER A 464 10.37 -34.14 4.92
#